data_AF-A0A3N2PCM1-F1
#
_entry.id   AF-A0A3N2PCM1-F1
#
_cell.length_a   1.000
_cell.length_b   1.000
_cell.length_c   1.000
_cell.angle_alpha   90.00
_cell.angle_beta   90.00
_cell.angle_gamma   90.00
#
_symmetry.space_group_name_H-M   'P 1'
#
loop_
_entity.id
_entity.type
_entity.pdbx_description
1 polymer ?
#
loop_
_entity_poly.entity_id
_entity_poly.type
_entity_poly.pdbx_seq_one_letter_code
_entity_poly.pdbx_strand_id
1 'polypeptide(L)'
;MGDFNYNSPQVIRAATDAIRKESKKWYRLSDRMERIHQTTSSLTLELTAFMVVDPATGQIGAADLKSAYEQVHDKLTMLFKQATTEFELFGDALRRAADAYERSDANSAINLNEIWTGK
;
A
#
# COMPACT_ATOMS: atom_id res chain seq x y z
N MET A 1 7.97 -1.08 40.19
CA MET A 1 7.70 -1.10 38.73
C MET A 1 8.82 -1.91 38.12
N GLY A 2 8.52 -3.08 37.57
CA GLY A 2 9.56 -4.00 37.06
C GLY A 2 10.12 -3.49 35.74
N ASP A 3 11.45 -3.54 35.59
CA ASP A 3 12.15 -3.20 34.35
C ASP A 3 11.69 -4.12 33.23
N PHE A 4 10.88 -3.59 32.32
CA PHE A 4 10.42 -4.32 31.16
C PHE A 4 11.58 -4.45 30.17
N ASN A 5 12.06 -5.67 29.93
CA ASN A 5 13.17 -5.90 29.01
C ASN A 5 12.69 -5.94 27.55
N TYR A 6 12.76 -4.77 26.89
CA TYR A 6 12.43 -4.60 25.47
C TYR A 6 13.31 -5.44 24.52
N ASN A 7 14.49 -5.85 24.98
CA ASN A 7 15.45 -6.63 24.19
C ASN A 7 15.36 -8.13 24.47
N SER A 8 14.31 -8.59 25.15
CA SER A 8 14.12 -10.03 25.34
C SER A 8 13.79 -10.69 23.98
N PRO A 9 14.29 -11.92 23.71
CA PRO A 9 14.04 -12.61 22.45
C PRO A 9 12.55 -12.79 22.13
N GLN A 10 11.71 -12.86 23.16
CA GLN A 10 10.26 -12.98 23.02
C GLN A 10 9.64 -11.68 22.50
N VAL A 11 10.08 -10.53 23.02
CA VAL A 11 9.60 -9.20 22.57
C VAL A 11 10.06 -8.92 21.14
N ILE A 12 11.31 -9.26 20.79
CA ILE A 12 11.82 -9.06 19.42
C ILE A 12 11.09 -9.93 18.41
N ARG A 13 10.83 -11.21 18.73
CA ARG A 13 10.00 -12.09 17.87
C ARG A 13 8.58 -11.54 17.70
N ALA A 14 7.93 -11.14 18.78
CA ALA A 14 6.59 -10.57 18.72
C ALA A 14 6.55 -9.28 17.86
N ALA A 15 7.58 -8.42 17.98
CA ALA A 15 7.71 -7.22 17.17
C ALA A 15 7.92 -7.56 15.68
N THR A 16 8.82 -8.49 15.36
CA THR A 16 9.08 -8.96 13.99
C THR A 16 7.82 -9.58 13.36
N ASP A 17 7.08 -10.40 14.10
CA ASP A 17 5.82 -11.00 13.63
C ASP A 17 4.75 -9.94 13.38
N ALA A 18 4.66 -8.92 14.24
CA ALA A 18 3.77 -7.78 14.03
C ALA A 18 4.13 -7.00 12.76
N ILE A 19 5.42 -6.71 12.55
CA ILE A 19 5.91 -6.03 11.33
C ILE A 19 5.58 -6.85 10.08
N ARG A 20 5.76 -8.17 10.11
CA ARG A 20 5.40 -9.07 9.00
C ARG A 20 3.90 -9.08 8.72
N LYS A 21 3.08 -9.09 9.77
CA LYS A 21 1.62 -9.03 9.64
C LYS A 21 1.20 -7.71 9.02
N GLU A 22 1.83 -6.60 9.41
CA GLU A 22 1.54 -5.28 8.83
C GLU A 22 2.01 -5.21 7.37
N SER A 23 3.20 -5.72 7.03
CA SER A 23 3.66 -5.85 5.64
C SER A 23 2.61 -6.54 4.75
N LYS A 24 2.07 -7.69 5.21
CA LYS A 24 0.99 -8.40 4.49
C LYS A 24 -0.27 -7.58 4.29
N LYS A 25 -0.60 -6.68 5.22
CA LYS A 25 -1.76 -5.79 5.08
C LYS A 25 -1.54 -4.78 3.97
N TRP A 26 -0.34 -4.20 3.85
CA TRP A 26 0.00 -3.28 2.78
C TRP A 26 -0.05 -3.93 1.39
N TYR A 27 0.46 -5.15 1.24
CA TYR A 27 0.30 -5.89 -0.02
C TYR A 27 -1.17 -6.12 -0.38
N ARG A 28 -2.02 -6.51 0.58
CA ARG A 28 -3.47 -6.65 0.32
C ARG A 28 -4.14 -5.34 -0.06
N LEU A 29 -3.68 -4.20 0.47
CA LEU A 29 -4.17 -2.89 0.08
C LEU A 29 -3.74 -2.55 -1.35
N SER A 30 -2.48 -2.83 -1.71
CA SER A 30 -1.99 -2.71 -3.09
C SER A 30 -2.85 -3.52 -4.06
N ASP A 31 -3.10 -4.81 -3.78
CA ASP A 31 -3.96 -5.67 -4.61
C ASP A 31 -5.41 -5.15 -4.74
N ARG A 32 -5.92 -4.47 -3.71
CA ARG A 32 -7.25 -3.85 -3.75
C ARG A 32 -7.24 -2.60 -4.63
N MET A 33 -6.21 -1.76 -4.51
CA MET A 33 -6.06 -0.57 -5.34
C MET A 33 -5.86 -0.92 -6.81
N GLU A 34 -5.12 -1.99 -7.12
CA GLU A 34 -4.95 -2.44 -8.51
C GLU A 34 -6.30 -2.88 -9.12
N ARG A 35 -7.15 -3.58 -8.35
CA ARG A 35 -8.50 -3.94 -8.79
C ARG A 35 -9.40 -2.72 -8.99
N ILE A 36 -9.32 -1.74 -8.09
CA ILE A 36 -10.07 -0.48 -8.21
C ILE A 36 -9.59 0.31 -9.44
N HIS A 37 -8.28 0.38 -9.66
CA HIS A 37 -7.68 0.97 -10.85
C HIS A 37 -8.23 0.30 -12.11
N GLN A 38 -8.12 -1.02 -12.23
CA GLN A 38 -8.61 -1.77 -13.40
C GLN A 38 -10.11 -1.55 -13.65
N THR A 39 -10.92 -1.59 -12.59
CA THR A 39 -12.37 -1.34 -12.68
C THR A 39 -12.62 0.09 -13.15
N THR A 40 -11.96 1.08 -12.56
CA THR A 40 -12.16 2.49 -12.89
C THR A 40 -11.70 2.78 -14.32
N SER A 41 -10.54 2.29 -14.74
CA SER A 41 -10.01 2.45 -16.10
C SER A 41 -10.95 1.88 -17.17
N SER A 42 -11.78 0.89 -16.82
CA SER A 42 -12.79 0.31 -17.72
C SER A 42 -14.07 1.13 -17.85
N LEU A 43 -14.31 2.11 -16.97
CA LEU A 43 -15.48 2.98 -17.00
C LEU A 43 -15.27 4.09 -18.02
N THR A 44 -15.46 3.79 -19.30
CA THR A 44 -15.44 4.79 -20.37
C THR A 44 -16.86 5.15 -20.79
N LEU A 45 -17.14 6.44 -20.96
CA LEU A 45 -18.44 6.92 -21.42
C LEU A 45 -18.32 7.60 -22.79
N GLU A 46 -19.17 7.16 -23.72
CA GLU A 46 -19.32 7.77 -25.04
C GLU A 46 -19.98 9.15 -24.95
N LEU A 47 -19.79 9.99 -25.96
CA LEU A 47 -20.36 11.35 -26.01
C LEU A 47 -21.88 11.36 -25.83
N THR A 48 -22.57 10.33 -26.30
CA THR A 48 -24.03 10.17 -26.18
C THR A 48 -24.50 10.08 -24.73
N ALA A 49 -23.65 9.63 -23.79
CA ALA A 49 -23.97 9.60 -22.36
C ALA A 49 -24.08 11.01 -21.75
N PHE A 50 -23.56 12.02 -22.42
CA PHE A 50 -23.55 13.42 -21.97
C PHE A 50 -24.51 14.32 -22.75
N MET A 51 -25.27 13.75 -23.70
CA MET A 51 -26.27 14.50 -24.45
C MET A 51 -27.47 14.81 -23.53
N VAL A 52 -27.55 16.05 -23.06
CA VAL A 52 -28.70 16.56 -22.31
C VAL A 52 -29.62 17.29 -23.28
N VAL A 53 -30.88 16.85 -23.37
CA VAL A 53 -31.93 17.55 -24.10
C VAL A 53 -32.64 18.47 -23.11
N ASP A 54 -32.03 19.61 -22.80
CA ASP A 54 -32.64 20.60 -21.90
C ASP A 54 -32.45 22.04 -22.45
N PRO A 55 -33.55 22.78 -22.70
CA PRO A 55 -33.49 24.19 -23.10
C PRO A 55 -33.02 25.15 -21.99
N ALA A 56 -32.91 24.70 -20.73
CA ALA A 56 -32.48 25.51 -19.58
C ALA A 56 -30.99 25.37 -19.22
N THR A 57 -30.33 24.28 -19.63
CA THR A 57 -28.86 24.19 -19.59
C THR A 57 -28.32 25.17 -20.62
N GLY A 58 -27.70 26.26 -20.18
CA GLY A 58 -27.02 27.23 -21.05
C GLY A 58 -25.89 26.62 -21.90
N GLN A 59 -24.90 27.42 -22.32
CA GLN A 59 -23.85 27.05 -23.30
C GLN A 59 -22.97 25.81 -22.99
N ILE A 60 -23.19 25.07 -21.90
CA ILE A 60 -22.43 23.85 -21.59
C ILE A 60 -22.92 22.72 -22.51
N GLY A 61 -22.08 22.35 -23.47
CA GLY A 61 -22.37 21.26 -24.41
C GLY A 61 -22.01 19.89 -23.84
N ALA A 62 -22.54 18.84 -24.47
CA ALA A 62 -22.16 17.45 -24.16
C ALA A 62 -20.64 17.21 -24.20
N ALA A 63 -19.93 17.94 -25.07
CA ALA A 63 -18.47 17.90 -25.17
C ALA A 63 -17.77 18.42 -23.90
N ASP A 64 -18.29 19.50 -23.29
CA ASP A 64 -17.72 20.07 -22.06
C ASP A 64 -17.90 19.11 -20.89
N LEU A 65 -19.08 18.48 -20.79
CA LEU A 65 -19.37 17.47 -19.77
C LEU A 65 -18.51 16.21 -19.94
N LYS A 66 -18.32 15.74 -21.18
CA LYS A 66 -17.42 14.62 -21.47
C LYS A 66 -15.97 14.95 -21.08
N SER A 67 -15.49 16.12 -21.45
CA SER A 67 -14.15 16.58 -21.08
C SER A 67 -13.96 16.65 -19.56
N ALA A 68 -14.94 17.18 -18.84
CA ALA A 68 -14.91 17.21 -17.38
C ALA A 68 -14.89 15.80 -16.76
N TYR A 69 -15.67 14.87 -17.32
CA TYR A 69 -15.65 13.47 -16.90
C TYR A 69 -14.29 12.83 -17.13
N GLU A 70 -13.71 12.96 -18.32
CA GLU A 70 -12.41 12.40 -18.69
C GLU A 70 -11.30 12.91 -17.77
N GLN A 71 -11.27 14.21 -17.46
CA GLN A 71 -10.29 14.78 -16.54
C GLN A 71 -10.37 14.16 -15.12
N VAL A 72 -11.59 13.93 -14.61
CA VAL A 72 -11.78 13.28 -13.31
C VAL A 72 -11.42 11.80 -13.38
N HIS A 73 -11.83 11.12 -14.45
CA HIS A 73 -11.55 9.71 -14.70
C HIS A 73 -10.03 9.45 -14.76
N ASP A 74 -9.30 10.24 -15.54
CA ASP A 74 -7.84 10.17 -15.67
C ASP A 74 -7.15 10.40 -14.32
N LYS A 75 -7.61 11.42 -13.58
CA LYS A 75 -7.06 11.74 -12.26
C LYS A 75 -7.27 10.59 -11.27
N LEU A 76 -8.46 10.01 -11.21
CA LEU A 76 -8.75 8.89 -10.31
C LEU A 76 -7.94 7.65 -10.70
N THR A 77 -7.89 7.34 -11.98
CA THR A 77 -7.10 6.23 -12.54
C THR A 77 -5.63 6.36 -12.16
N MET A 78 -5.04 7.54 -12.35
CA MET A 78 -3.66 7.83 -11.96
C MET A 78 -3.44 7.64 -10.45
N LEU A 79 -4.33 8.20 -9.61
CA LEU A 79 -4.21 8.10 -8.15
C LEU A 79 -4.29 6.65 -7.66
N PHE A 80 -5.18 5.84 -8.24
CA PHE A 80 -5.30 4.43 -7.88
C PHE A 80 -4.07 3.62 -8.31
N LYS A 81 -3.49 3.94 -9.48
CA LYS A 81 -2.25 3.31 -9.91
C LYS A 81 -1.08 3.68 -8.98
N GLN A 82 -0.95 4.95 -8.62
CA GLN A 82 0.06 5.41 -7.66
C GLN A 82 -0.10 4.75 -6.30
N ALA A 83 -1.32 4.69 -5.77
CA ALA A 83 -1.59 4.03 -4.48
C ALA A 83 -1.20 2.55 -4.49
N THR A 84 -1.39 1.85 -5.62
CA THR A 84 -0.94 0.47 -5.79
C THR A 84 0.56 0.35 -5.56
N THR A 85 1.35 1.19 -6.25
CA THR A 85 2.81 1.22 -6.14
C THR A 85 3.27 1.59 -4.72
N GLU A 86 2.72 2.64 -4.13
CA GLU A 86 3.13 3.11 -2.80
C GLU A 86 2.82 2.08 -1.71
N PHE A 87 1.67 1.40 -1.78
CA PHE A 87 1.34 0.35 -0.83
C PHE A 87 2.23 -0.88 -0.98
N GLU A 88 2.62 -1.23 -2.20
CA GLU A 88 3.61 -2.29 -2.43
C GLU A 88 4.97 -1.92 -1.80
N LEU A 89 5.43 -0.68 -2.01
CA LEU A 89 6.67 -0.17 -1.42
C LEU A 89 6.66 -0.21 0.12
N PHE A 90 5.54 0.17 0.77
CA PHE A 90 5.42 0.04 2.23
C PHE A 90 5.47 -1.42 2.69
N GLY A 91 4.77 -2.32 1.99
CA GLY A 91 4.84 -3.76 2.26
C GLY A 91 6.27 -4.29 2.21
N ASP A 92 7.00 -3.88 1.17
CA ASP A 92 8.39 -4.25 0.94
C ASP A 92 9.35 -3.70 2.00
N ALA A 93 9.20 -2.43 2.36
CA ALA A 93 10.02 -1.80 3.40
C ALA A 93 9.85 -2.51 4.75
N LEU A 94 8.61 -2.81 5.14
CA LEU A 94 8.31 -3.51 6.39
C LEU A 94 8.83 -4.95 6.37
N ARG A 95 8.70 -5.67 5.24
CA ARG A 95 9.26 -7.01 5.11
C ARG A 95 10.77 -7.01 5.28
N ARG A 96 11.47 -6.08 4.60
CA ARG A 96 12.92 -5.93 4.73
C ARG A 96 13.35 -5.56 6.15
N ALA A 97 12.56 -4.72 6.84
CA ALA A 97 12.81 -4.39 8.24
C ALA A 97 12.70 -5.62 9.15
N ALA A 98 11.64 -6.43 9.00
CA ALA A 98 11.50 -7.68 9.74
C ALA A 98 12.66 -8.65 9.47
N ASP A 99 13.04 -8.82 8.21
CA ASP A 99 14.16 -9.70 7.81
C ASP A 99 15.52 -9.21 8.36
N ALA A 100 15.67 -7.90 8.57
CA ALA A 100 16.86 -7.32 9.20
C ALA A 100 16.89 -7.57 10.71
N TYR A 101 15.75 -7.45 11.40
CA TYR A 101 15.65 -7.77 12.83
C TYR A 101 16.01 -9.23 13.11
N GLU A 102 15.49 -10.18 12.33
CA GLU A 102 15.83 -11.60 12.52
C GLU A 102 17.30 -11.91 12.27
N ARG A 103 17.90 -11.29 11.23
CA ARG A 103 19.32 -11.45 10.96
C ARG A 103 20.18 -10.88 12.09
N SER A 104 19.79 -9.75 12.66
CA SER A 104 20.47 -9.18 13.82
C SER A 104 20.39 -10.12 15.03
N ASP A 105 19.21 -10.65 15.33
CA ASP A 105 19.03 -11.61 16.44
C ASP A 105 19.83 -12.90 16.23
N ALA A 106 19.84 -13.44 15.00
CA ALA A 106 20.63 -14.62 14.66
C ALA A 106 22.14 -14.38 14.87
N ASN A 107 22.64 -13.23 14.41
CA ASN A 107 24.05 -12.86 14.58
C ASN A 107 24.42 -12.65 16.05
N SER A 108 23.55 -11.99 16.83
CA SER A 108 23.76 -11.82 18.28
C SER A 108 23.73 -13.14 19.02
N ALA A 109 22.85 -14.07 18.65
CA ALA A 109 22.79 -15.40 19.25
C ALA A 109 24.05 -16.24 18.96
N ILE A 110 24.60 -16.16 17.75
CA ILE A 110 25.87 -16.82 17.38
C ILE A 110 27.02 -16.25 18.21
N ASN A 111 27.12 -14.93 18.31
CA ASN A 111 28.20 -14.24 19.01
C ASN A 111 28.17 -14.53 20.53
N LEU A 112 26.99 -14.57 21.14
CA LEU A 112 26.84 -14.96 22.55
C LEU A 112 27.19 -16.43 22.80
N ASN A 113 26.89 -17.32 21.85
CA ASN A 113 27.24 -18.73 21.96
C ASN A 113 28.77 -18.93 21.83
N GLU A 114 29.44 -18.19 20.96
CA GLU A 114 30.91 -18.19 20.84
C GLU A 114 31.58 -17.69 22.13
N ILE A 115 31.09 -16.59 22.72
CA ILE A 115 31.58 -16.07 23.99
C ILE A 115 31.33 -17.06 25.14
N TRP A 116 30.17 -17.72 25.18
CA TRP A 116 29.82 -18.66 26.24
C TRP A 116 30.54 -20.01 26.14
N THR A 117 30.78 -20.50 24.92
CA THR A 117 31.48 -21.79 24.70
C THR A 117 33.00 -21.69 24.74
N GLY A 118 33.57 -20.50 24.94
CA GLY A 118 34.97 -20.33 25.29
C GLY A 118 35.93 -20.84 24.20
N LYS A 119 36.07 -20.04 23.14
CA LYS A 119 37.34 -19.90 22.42
C LYS A 119 37.82 -18.47 22.52
#